data_AF-A0A7X7FQU8-F1
#
_entry.id   AF-A0A7X7FQU8-F1
#
_cell.length_a   1.000
_cell.length_b   1.000
_cell.length_c   1.000
_cell.angle_alpha   90.00
_cell.angle_beta   90.00
_cell.angle_gamma   90.00
#
_symmetry.space_group_name_H-M   'P 1'
#
loop_
_entity.id
_entity.type
_entity.pdbx_description
1 polymer ?
#
loop_
_entity_poly.entity_id
_entity_poly.type
_entity_poly.pdbx_seq_one_letter_code
_entity_poly.pdbx_strand_id
1 'polypeptide(L)'
;MRNATVLKVLFGIAALAVPALAAETAPAPAGEVDLARCLADPPEWSGRLDSELAKLNKAVESAATPVEQATAHLAAANWLVGVPTSRAAVRWLAGMERPQDLTLLASRADQAAEHLDKGRAALKSAGQAKASEAAKISELKLAADSLEPFIKLLAVAGEQGDAEKRKSGFSEAALGLAMARESDNPDLSACALLWQSFAWECAGRRERAMLSLPHALTRPEQPSFGFLSRLLRCRLVAEDERYAASFALTLRVRAACNQWFPKETSEQLAARGRLAAVVQYEIGRSWLKQLTKSGSKAAADDVEALLAGLRDALYEQDAPGPVYVPESIVPILVESPVTSAPAAVSRPAGTPASGPASMPTTAPIITE
;
A
#
# COMPACT_ATOMS: atom_id res chain seq x y z
N MET A 1 -53.77 22.16 -26.67
CA MET A 1 -53.51 22.56 -25.28
C MET A 1 -52.96 21.35 -24.52
N ARG A 2 -51.63 21.26 -24.37
CA ARG A 2 -50.92 20.22 -23.63
C ARG A 2 -50.05 20.93 -22.60
N ASN A 3 -50.34 20.76 -21.31
CA ASN A 3 -49.55 21.33 -20.23
C ASN A 3 -48.42 20.37 -19.86
N ALA A 4 -47.19 20.84 -20.01
CA ALA A 4 -45.98 20.16 -19.57
C ALA A 4 -45.73 20.47 -18.08
N THR A 5 -45.62 19.42 -17.27
CA THR A 5 -45.24 19.52 -15.86
C THR A 5 -43.73 19.36 -15.78
N VAL A 6 -43.00 20.44 -15.51
CA VAL A 6 -41.56 20.42 -15.25
C VAL A 6 -41.36 20.47 -13.73
N LEU A 7 -40.96 19.34 -13.16
CA LEU A 7 -40.61 19.20 -11.74
C LEU A 7 -39.18 19.72 -11.55
N LYS A 8 -39.03 20.91 -10.96
CA LYS A 8 -37.73 21.43 -10.48
C LYS A 8 -37.45 20.85 -9.09
N VAL A 9 -36.49 19.92 -9.00
CA VAL A 9 -35.94 19.46 -7.72
C VAL A 9 -34.76 20.36 -7.37
N LEU A 10 -34.93 21.21 -6.35
CA LEU A 10 -33.88 22.00 -5.72
C LEU A 10 -33.11 21.11 -4.74
N PHE A 11 -31.85 20.78 -5.04
CA PHE A 11 -30.92 20.25 -4.05
C PHE A 11 -30.41 21.42 -3.19
N GLY A 12 -30.95 21.53 -1.98
CA GLY A 12 -30.41 22.40 -0.93
C GLY A 12 -29.15 21.78 -0.33
N ILE A 13 -28.00 22.42 -0.56
CA ILE A 13 -26.76 22.15 0.19
C ILE A 13 -26.89 22.87 1.53
N ALA A 14 -27.06 22.12 2.61
CA ALA A 14 -26.97 22.65 3.96
C ALA A 14 -25.50 23.01 4.25
N ALA A 15 -25.18 24.30 4.14
CA ALA A 15 -23.95 24.86 4.65
C ALA A 15 -23.99 24.85 6.18
N LEU A 16 -23.22 23.97 6.81
CA LEU A 16 -22.92 24.07 8.24
C LEU A 16 -21.95 25.24 8.44
N ALA A 17 -22.50 26.40 8.80
CA ALA A 17 -21.72 27.56 9.22
C ALA A 17 -21.10 27.29 10.61
N VAL A 18 -19.77 27.25 10.64
CA VAL A 18 -18.98 27.39 11.87
C VAL A 18 -18.74 28.88 12.09
N PRO A 19 -18.99 29.46 13.29
CA PRO A 19 -18.79 30.88 13.50
C PRO A 19 -17.30 31.22 13.55
N ALA A 20 -16.93 32.26 12.80
CA ALA A 20 -15.62 32.88 12.79
C ALA A 20 -15.43 33.77 14.03
N LEU A 21 -14.32 33.57 14.74
CA LEU A 21 -13.72 34.55 15.65
C LEU A 21 -12.24 34.21 15.82
N ALA A 22 -11.38 34.90 15.06
CA ALA A 22 -10.06 35.39 15.44
C ALA A 22 -9.36 35.93 14.17
N ALA A 23 -9.32 37.25 14.03
CA ALA A 23 -8.32 37.90 13.22
C ALA A 23 -7.07 38.04 14.09
N GLU A 24 -6.06 37.20 13.89
CA GLU A 24 -4.72 37.46 14.43
C GLU A 24 -3.68 36.70 13.61
N THR A 25 -2.83 37.48 12.94
CA THR A 25 -1.65 37.09 12.16
C THR A 25 -1.86 35.99 11.12
N ALA A 26 -1.97 36.38 9.84
CA ALA A 26 -1.67 35.45 8.77
C ALA A 26 -0.28 34.85 9.05
N PRO A 27 -0.14 33.52 9.22
CA PRO A 27 1.17 32.93 9.38
C PRO A 27 2.02 33.33 8.17
N ALA A 28 3.30 33.64 8.40
CA ALA A 28 4.28 33.82 7.32
C ALA A 28 4.08 32.69 6.30
N PRO A 29 4.17 32.96 4.98
CA PRO A 29 3.90 31.95 3.96
C PRO A 29 4.70 30.71 4.31
N ALA A 30 3.98 29.69 4.76
CA ALA A 30 4.58 28.43 5.15
C ALA A 30 5.32 27.95 3.91
N GLY A 31 6.65 27.80 4.01
CA GLY A 31 7.46 27.40 2.85
C GLY A 31 6.83 26.17 2.19
N GLU A 32 6.87 26.12 0.85
CA GLU A 32 6.28 25.02 0.08
C GLU A 32 6.73 23.67 0.66
N VAL A 33 5.78 22.76 0.87
CA VAL A 33 6.05 21.40 1.35
C VAL A 33 6.85 20.66 0.28
N ASP A 34 8.04 20.20 0.64
CA ASP A 34 8.87 19.37 -0.22
C ASP A 34 8.48 17.89 -0.05
N LEU A 35 7.52 17.45 -0.86
CA LEU A 35 7.07 16.05 -0.86
C LEU A 35 8.19 15.08 -1.24
N ALA A 36 9.13 15.50 -2.09
CA ALA A 36 10.26 14.66 -2.49
C ALA A 36 11.16 14.37 -1.28
N ARG A 37 11.37 15.35 -0.40
CA ARG A 37 12.08 15.17 0.87
C ARG A 37 11.29 14.32 1.87
N CYS A 38 9.96 14.46 1.94
CA CYS A 38 9.11 13.64 2.81
C CYS A 38 9.17 12.15 2.49
N LEU A 39 9.33 11.82 1.20
CA LEU A 39 9.39 10.45 0.70
C LEU A 39 10.81 10.00 0.34
N ALA A 40 11.82 10.76 0.74
CA ALA A 40 13.21 10.40 0.47
C ALA A 40 13.57 9.05 1.13
N ASP A 41 14.49 8.33 0.51
CA ASP A 41 15.04 7.12 1.10
C ASP A 41 15.96 7.51 2.27
N PRO A 42 15.89 6.83 3.43
CA PRO A 42 16.81 7.05 4.54
C PRO A 42 18.26 6.87 4.09
N PRO A 43 19.23 7.65 4.62
CA PRO A 43 20.63 7.55 4.21
C PRO A 43 21.21 6.14 4.33
N GLU A 44 20.78 5.37 5.33
CA GLU A 44 21.22 4.00 5.62
C GLU A 44 20.52 2.93 4.76
N TRP A 45 19.53 3.31 3.96
CA TRP A 45 18.67 2.38 3.23
C TRP A 45 19.46 1.53 2.21
N SER A 46 20.28 2.17 1.37
CA SER A 46 21.08 1.47 0.36
C SER A 46 22.05 0.46 0.98
N GLY A 47 22.81 0.87 2.00
CA GLY A 47 23.77 0.00 2.68
C GLY A 47 23.11 -1.23 3.35
N ARG A 48 21.90 -1.06 3.91
CA ARG A 48 21.12 -2.19 4.44
C ARG A 48 20.71 -3.16 3.33
N LEU A 49 20.22 -2.64 2.21
CA LEU A 49 19.80 -3.47 1.07
C LEU A 49 20.96 -4.27 0.48
N ASP A 50 22.13 -3.65 0.31
CA ASP A 50 23.31 -4.34 -0.22
C ASP A 50 23.78 -5.47 0.70
N SER A 51 23.73 -5.24 2.02
CA SER A 51 24.05 -6.28 3.01
C SER A 51 23.10 -7.48 2.96
N GLU A 52 21.79 -7.23 2.88
CA GLU A 52 20.79 -8.30 2.77
C GLU A 52 20.88 -9.06 1.44
N LEU A 53 21.12 -8.36 0.33
CA LEU A 53 21.32 -8.99 -0.97
C LEU A 53 22.56 -9.90 -0.96
N ALA A 54 23.65 -9.48 -0.31
CA ALA A 54 24.84 -10.33 -0.15
C ALA A 54 24.54 -11.61 0.64
N LYS A 55 23.69 -11.53 1.68
CA LYS A 55 23.27 -12.73 2.45
C LYS A 55 22.43 -13.67 1.59
N LEU A 56 21.50 -13.14 0.79
CA LEU A 56 20.68 -13.94 -0.13
C LEU A 56 21.52 -14.61 -1.21
N ASN A 57 22.50 -13.90 -1.79
CA ASN A 57 23.40 -14.49 -2.78
C ASN A 57 24.23 -15.62 -2.17
N LYS A 58 24.75 -15.43 -0.95
CA LYS A 58 25.44 -16.50 -0.21
C LYS A 58 24.52 -17.70 0.06
N ALA A 59 23.23 -17.47 0.35
CA ALA A 59 22.25 -18.52 0.52
C ALA A 59 22.07 -19.35 -0.77
N VAL A 60 21.98 -18.66 -1.91
CA VAL A 60 21.88 -19.29 -3.24
C VAL A 60 23.13 -20.12 -3.55
N GLU A 61 24.32 -19.58 -3.28
CA GLU A 61 25.60 -20.26 -3.53
C GLU A 61 25.82 -21.49 -2.63
N SER A 62 25.29 -21.47 -1.41
CA SER A 62 25.46 -22.57 -0.44
C SER A 62 24.40 -23.66 -0.52
N ALA A 63 23.36 -23.47 -1.34
CA ALA A 63 22.28 -24.44 -1.51
C ALA A 63 22.74 -25.70 -2.26
N ALA A 64 22.73 -26.86 -1.58
CA ALA A 64 23.30 -28.10 -2.07
C ALA A 64 22.28 -29.00 -2.76
N THR A 65 21.02 -28.98 -2.29
CA THR A 65 19.95 -29.80 -2.87
C THR A 65 19.08 -29.01 -3.85
N PRO A 66 18.40 -29.66 -4.82
CA PRO A 66 17.47 -28.97 -5.71
C PRO A 66 16.34 -28.21 -4.98
N VAL A 67 15.86 -28.72 -3.84
CA VAL A 67 14.83 -28.05 -3.04
C VAL A 67 15.40 -26.84 -2.31
N GLU A 68 16.62 -26.93 -1.76
CA GLU A 68 17.32 -25.77 -1.18
C GLU A 68 17.59 -24.70 -2.24
N GLN A 69 18.03 -25.10 -3.44
CA GLN A 69 18.29 -24.18 -4.55
C GLN A 69 17.01 -23.47 -4.97
N ALA A 70 15.91 -24.22 -5.13
CA ALA A 70 14.60 -23.65 -5.41
C ALA A 70 14.18 -22.65 -4.32
N THR A 71 14.33 -23.01 -3.05
CA THR A 71 13.99 -22.15 -1.91
C THR A 71 14.81 -20.86 -1.92
N ALA A 72 16.13 -20.96 -2.06
CA ALA A 72 17.02 -19.81 -2.06
C ALA A 72 16.76 -18.86 -3.26
N HIS A 73 16.57 -19.41 -4.45
CA HIS A 73 16.24 -18.61 -5.64
C HIS A 73 14.88 -17.93 -5.51
N LEU A 74 13.84 -18.63 -5.06
CA LEU A 74 12.51 -18.04 -4.91
C LEU A 74 12.47 -17.00 -3.77
N ALA A 75 13.18 -17.22 -2.67
CA ALA A 75 13.35 -16.23 -1.61
C ALA A 75 14.04 -14.96 -2.12
N ALA A 76 15.11 -15.10 -2.93
CA ALA A 76 15.79 -13.97 -3.56
C ALA A 76 14.86 -13.22 -4.53
N ALA A 77 14.13 -13.93 -5.39
CA ALA A 77 13.15 -13.31 -6.29
C ALA A 77 12.08 -12.53 -5.52
N ASN A 78 11.51 -13.13 -4.47
CA ASN A 78 10.50 -12.49 -3.64
C ASN A 78 11.04 -11.24 -2.92
N TRP A 79 12.24 -11.33 -2.35
CA TRP A 79 12.88 -10.22 -1.66
C TRP A 79 13.13 -9.06 -2.63
N LEU A 80 13.67 -9.34 -3.83
CA LEU A 80 13.98 -8.34 -4.85
C LEU A 80 12.77 -7.51 -5.27
N VAL A 81 11.60 -8.12 -5.47
CA VAL A 81 10.37 -7.37 -5.83
C VAL A 81 9.61 -6.80 -4.63
N GLY A 82 9.94 -7.24 -3.41
CA GLY A 82 9.24 -6.86 -2.20
C GLY A 82 9.89 -5.71 -1.45
N VAL A 83 11.12 -5.91 -1.00
CA VAL A 83 11.79 -5.04 -0.01
C VAL A 83 12.46 -3.81 -0.65
N PRO A 84 13.44 -3.95 -1.58
CA PRO A 84 14.17 -2.80 -2.10
C PRO A 84 13.29 -1.90 -2.97
N THR A 85 12.18 -2.42 -3.48
CA THR A 85 11.20 -1.71 -4.31
C THR A 85 10.14 -0.96 -3.49
N SER A 86 10.02 -1.21 -2.19
CA SER A 86 8.86 -0.77 -1.40
C SER A 86 8.66 0.74 -1.41
N ARG A 87 9.74 1.52 -1.23
CA ARG A 87 9.68 2.99 -1.23
C ARG A 87 9.31 3.56 -2.60
N ALA A 88 9.94 3.05 -3.67
CA ALA A 88 9.63 3.42 -5.05
C ALA A 88 8.17 3.10 -5.41
N ALA A 89 7.69 1.93 -4.98
CA ALA A 89 6.31 1.52 -5.19
C ALA A 89 5.29 2.37 -4.41
N VAL A 90 5.58 2.76 -3.16
CA VAL A 90 4.72 3.69 -2.41
C VAL A 90 4.65 5.05 -3.10
N ARG A 91 5.79 5.59 -3.58
CA ARG A 91 5.81 6.83 -4.37
C ARG A 91 4.95 6.71 -5.63
N TRP A 92 5.06 5.59 -6.34
CA TRP A 92 4.28 5.32 -7.55
C TRP A 92 2.78 5.18 -7.30
N LEU A 93 2.39 4.43 -6.26
CA LEU A 93 0.99 4.30 -5.83
C LEU A 93 0.40 5.66 -5.44
N ALA A 94 1.21 6.53 -4.86
CA ALA A 94 0.80 7.87 -4.45
C ALA A 94 0.88 8.93 -5.57
N GLY A 95 1.34 8.55 -6.78
CA GLY A 95 1.41 9.43 -7.95
C GLY A 95 2.58 10.42 -7.93
N MET A 96 3.65 10.08 -7.20
CA MET A 96 4.87 10.88 -7.05
C MET A 96 6.12 10.08 -7.43
N GLU A 97 5.98 9.12 -8.35
CA GLU A 97 7.13 8.40 -8.90
C GLU A 97 8.11 9.36 -9.58
N ARG A 98 9.40 9.04 -9.43
CA ARG A 98 10.48 9.65 -10.21
C ARG A 98 10.91 8.69 -11.30
N PRO A 99 11.56 9.16 -12.38
CA PRO A 99 12.11 8.27 -13.40
C PRO A 99 13.01 7.17 -12.82
N GLN A 100 13.81 7.49 -11.80
CA GLN A 100 14.69 6.53 -11.12
C GLN A 100 13.91 5.46 -10.36
N ASP A 101 12.71 5.78 -9.85
CA ASP A 101 11.87 4.81 -9.16
C ASP A 101 11.37 3.74 -10.15
N LEU A 102 10.92 4.13 -11.34
CA LEU A 102 10.48 3.21 -12.38
C LEU A 102 11.63 2.33 -12.90
N THR A 103 12.82 2.91 -13.10
CA THR A 103 14.03 2.15 -13.47
C THR A 103 14.41 1.15 -12.38
N LEU A 104 14.35 1.53 -11.11
CA LEU A 104 14.62 0.62 -9.99
C LEU A 104 13.62 -0.54 -9.95
N LEU A 105 12.32 -0.26 -10.10
CA LEU A 105 11.27 -1.28 -10.10
C LEU A 105 11.49 -2.31 -11.21
N ALA A 106 11.74 -1.85 -12.44
CA ALA A 106 11.99 -2.74 -13.57
C ALA A 106 13.29 -3.53 -13.41
N SER A 107 14.39 -2.89 -13.01
CA SER A 107 15.67 -3.59 -12.82
C SER A 107 15.60 -4.69 -11.75
N ARG A 108 14.85 -4.46 -10.66
CA ARG A 108 14.63 -5.48 -9.64
C ARG A 108 13.69 -6.58 -10.09
N ALA A 109 12.69 -6.24 -10.92
CA ALA A 109 11.83 -7.23 -11.55
C ALA A 109 12.61 -8.15 -12.50
N ASP A 110 13.52 -7.61 -13.32
CA ASP A 110 14.36 -8.40 -14.23
C ASP A 110 15.25 -9.39 -13.46
N GLN A 111 15.92 -8.91 -12.40
CA GLN A 111 16.71 -9.78 -11.51
C GLN A 111 15.83 -10.85 -10.86
N ALA A 112 14.64 -10.48 -10.39
CA ALA A 112 13.72 -11.42 -9.77
C ALA A 112 13.19 -12.47 -10.77
N ALA A 113 12.97 -12.10 -12.03
CA ALA A 113 12.59 -13.02 -13.10
C ALA A 113 13.68 -14.07 -13.34
N GLU A 114 14.96 -13.65 -13.39
CA GLU A 114 16.09 -14.58 -13.51
C GLU A 114 16.14 -15.58 -12.35
N HIS A 115 15.95 -15.10 -11.12
CA HIS A 115 15.88 -15.97 -9.95
C HIS A 115 14.65 -16.88 -9.97
N LEU A 116 13.49 -16.40 -10.41
CA LEU A 116 12.27 -17.20 -10.57
C LEU A 116 12.49 -18.37 -11.54
N ASP A 117 13.10 -18.11 -12.69
CA ASP A 117 13.38 -19.12 -13.71
C ASP A 117 14.37 -20.18 -13.20
N LYS A 118 15.43 -19.77 -12.52
CA LYS A 118 16.37 -20.69 -11.87
C LYS A 118 15.69 -21.52 -10.78
N GLY A 119 14.82 -20.91 -9.97
CA GLY A 119 14.03 -21.59 -8.95
C GLY A 119 13.09 -22.65 -9.55
N ARG A 120 12.40 -22.31 -10.65
CA ARG A 120 11.54 -23.25 -11.40
C ARG A 120 12.33 -24.41 -12.00
N ALA A 121 13.52 -24.13 -12.55
CA ALA A 121 14.42 -25.17 -13.06
C ALA A 121 14.84 -26.14 -11.93
N ALA A 122 15.20 -25.61 -10.76
CA ALA A 122 15.54 -26.43 -9.59
C ALA A 122 14.35 -27.27 -9.09
N LEU A 123 13.13 -26.71 -9.07
CA LEU A 123 11.90 -27.45 -8.74
C LEU A 123 11.60 -28.58 -9.71
N LYS A 124 11.92 -28.41 -11.00
CA LYS A 124 11.78 -29.47 -12.00
C LYS A 124 12.75 -30.62 -11.73
N SER A 125 14.00 -30.30 -11.40
CA SER A 125 15.01 -31.29 -10.99
C SER A 125 14.64 -32.00 -9.68
N ALA A 126 13.98 -31.29 -8.76
CA ALA A 126 13.44 -31.85 -7.52
C ALA A 126 12.24 -32.78 -7.72
N GLY A 127 11.61 -32.82 -8.91
CA GLY A 127 10.44 -33.67 -9.17
C GLY A 127 10.68 -35.18 -9.04
N GLN A 128 11.94 -35.60 -8.89
CA GLN A 128 12.36 -36.98 -8.59
C GLN A 128 12.70 -37.19 -7.10
N ALA A 129 12.45 -36.21 -6.24
CA ALA A 129 12.83 -36.23 -4.83
C ALA A 129 11.94 -37.14 -3.97
N LYS A 130 12.38 -37.36 -2.73
CA LYS A 130 11.71 -38.24 -1.75
C LYS A 130 10.29 -37.74 -1.45
N ALA A 131 9.38 -38.66 -1.12
CA ALA A 131 8.00 -38.34 -0.74
C ALA A 131 7.90 -37.32 0.40
N SER A 132 8.91 -37.24 1.28
CA SER A 132 8.99 -36.27 2.37
C SER A 132 9.09 -34.80 1.91
N GLU A 133 9.51 -34.53 0.67
CA GLU A 133 9.69 -33.17 0.14
C GLU A 133 8.54 -32.70 -0.75
N ALA A 134 7.60 -33.59 -1.09
CA ALA A 134 6.52 -33.31 -2.04
C ALA A 134 5.64 -32.11 -1.63
N ALA A 135 5.31 -32.00 -0.34
CA ALA A 135 4.53 -30.88 0.19
C ALA A 135 5.27 -29.55 0.02
N LYS A 136 6.57 -29.50 0.36
CA LYS A 136 7.39 -28.30 0.21
C LYS A 136 7.57 -27.90 -1.26
N ILE A 137 7.79 -28.88 -2.13
CA ILE A 137 7.87 -28.63 -3.58
C ILE A 137 6.55 -28.03 -4.10
N SER A 138 5.41 -28.52 -3.64
CA SER A 138 4.09 -27.97 -4.00
C SER A 138 3.91 -26.53 -3.52
N GLU A 139 4.31 -26.24 -2.28
CA GLU A 139 4.28 -24.89 -1.70
C GLU A 139 5.17 -23.92 -2.50
N LEU A 140 6.39 -24.32 -2.82
CA LEU A 140 7.33 -23.49 -3.61
C LEU A 140 6.82 -23.23 -5.04
N LYS A 141 6.16 -24.21 -5.68
CA LYS A 141 5.51 -24.00 -6.98
C LYS A 141 4.41 -22.96 -6.89
N LEU A 142 3.52 -23.08 -5.89
CA LEU A 142 2.46 -22.10 -5.66
C LEU A 142 3.02 -20.70 -5.39
N ALA A 143 4.10 -20.59 -4.62
CA ALA A 143 4.78 -19.33 -4.37
C ALA A 143 5.38 -18.73 -5.66
N ALA A 144 6.04 -19.54 -6.50
CA ALA A 144 6.58 -19.10 -7.78
C ALA A 144 5.47 -18.57 -8.71
N ASP A 145 4.35 -19.28 -8.80
CA ASP A 145 3.21 -18.88 -9.62
C ASP A 145 2.51 -17.63 -9.08
N SER A 146 2.51 -17.44 -7.76
CA SER A 146 1.99 -16.24 -7.12
C SER A 146 2.91 -15.01 -7.29
N LEU A 147 4.23 -15.21 -7.40
CA LEU A 147 5.22 -14.13 -7.55
C LEU A 147 5.30 -13.59 -8.99
N GLU A 148 5.14 -14.47 -9.98
CA GLU A 148 5.31 -14.10 -11.40
C GLU A 148 4.49 -12.87 -11.83
N PRO A 149 3.19 -12.72 -11.47
CA PRO A 149 2.42 -11.55 -11.87
C PRO A 149 2.92 -10.24 -11.25
N PHE A 150 3.44 -10.27 -10.02
CA PHE A 150 4.05 -9.09 -9.40
C PHE A 150 5.35 -8.68 -10.12
N ILE A 151 6.20 -9.67 -10.45
CA ILE A 151 7.41 -9.45 -11.23
C ILE A 151 7.07 -8.81 -12.58
N LYS A 152 6.10 -9.37 -13.31
CA LYS A 152 5.64 -8.81 -14.59
C LYS A 152 5.11 -7.38 -14.46
N LEU A 153 4.30 -7.11 -13.43
CA LEU A 153 3.77 -5.76 -13.19
C LEU A 153 4.90 -4.74 -13.01
N LEU A 154 5.90 -5.07 -12.19
CA LEU A 154 7.02 -4.17 -11.91
C LEU A 154 7.97 -4.02 -13.10
N ALA A 155 8.14 -5.07 -13.92
CA ALA A 155 8.91 -4.98 -15.17
C ALA A 155 8.29 -3.98 -16.15
N VAL A 156 6.97 -4.03 -16.33
CA VAL A 156 6.23 -3.12 -17.22
C VAL A 156 6.36 -1.65 -16.79
N ALA A 157 6.61 -1.37 -15.51
CA ALA A 157 6.79 -0.02 -14.99
C ALA A 157 7.93 0.76 -15.66
N GLY A 158 9.01 0.06 -16.06
CA GLY A 158 10.18 0.67 -16.69
C GLY A 158 10.14 0.72 -18.22
N GLU A 159 9.12 0.14 -18.85
CA GLU A 159 9.00 0.15 -20.31
C GLU A 159 8.81 1.59 -20.83
N GLN A 160 9.68 2.00 -21.75
CA GLN A 160 9.60 3.29 -22.44
C GLN A 160 9.15 3.09 -23.90
N GLY A 161 8.43 4.08 -24.45
CA GLY A 161 8.03 4.10 -25.86
C GLY A 161 6.53 3.84 -26.06
N ASP A 162 6.18 2.60 -26.40
CA ASP A 162 4.82 2.24 -26.86
C ASP A 162 3.82 2.20 -25.70
N ALA A 163 2.98 3.23 -25.63
CA ALA A 163 1.94 3.35 -24.61
C ALA A 163 0.90 2.22 -24.66
N GLU A 164 0.56 1.70 -25.85
CA GLU A 164 -0.43 0.63 -26.00
C GLU A 164 0.15 -0.72 -25.59
N LYS A 165 1.41 -1.01 -25.97
CA LYS A 165 2.12 -2.19 -25.46
C LYS A 165 2.17 -2.19 -23.94
N ARG A 166 2.48 -1.05 -23.35
CA ARG A 166 2.58 -0.89 -21.90
C ARG A 166 1.23 -1.09 -21.19
N LYS A 167 0.14 -0.54 -21.75
CA LYS A 167 -1.24 -0.81 -21.27
C LYS A 167 -1.61 -2.29 -21.38
N SER A 168 -1.19 -2.96 -22.45
CA SER A 168 -1.37 -4.41 -22.60
C SER A 168 -0.61 -5.17 -21.52
N GLY A 169 0.66 -4.83 -21.28
CA GLY A 169 1.48 -5.43 -20.22
C GLY A 169 0.85 -5.27 -18.84
N PHE A 170 0.32 -4.09 -18.51
CA PHE A 170 -0.43 -3.89 -17.27
C PHE A 170 -1.73 -4.71 -17.21
N SER A 171 -2.45 -4.83 -18.33
CA SER A 171 -3.65 -5.66 -18.40
C SER A 171 -3.34 -7.14 -18.15
N GLU A 172 -2.26 -7.66 -18.74
CA GLU A 172 -1.80 -9.03 -18.56
C GLU A 172 -1.36 -9.30 -17.11
N ALA A 173 -0.58 -8.39 -16.52
CA ALA A 173 -0.17 -8.50 -15.13
C ALA A 173 -1.39 -8.47 -14.18
N ALA A 174 -2.37 -7.61 -14.44
CA ALA A 174 -3.61 -7.55 -13.66
C ALA A 174 -4.43 -8.85 -13.74
N LEU A 175 -4.46 -9.51 -14.90
CA LEU A 175 -5.06 -10.84 -15.04
C LEU A 175 -4.29 -11.90 -14.25
N GLY A 176 -2.96 -11.91 -14.34
CA GLY A 176 -2.12 -12.85 -13.58
C GLY A 176 -2.32 -12.75 -12.07
N LEU A 177 -2.53 -11.53 -11.55
CA LEU A 177 -2.78 -11.29 -10.12
C LEU A 177 -4.12 -11.85 -9.61
N ALA A 178 -5.03 -12.26 -10.50
CA ALA A 178 -6.33 -12.80 -10.09
C ALA A 178 -6.19 -14.08 -9.24
N MET A 179 -5.21 -14.95 -9.55
CA MET A 179 -5.00 -16.16 -8.75
C MET A 179 -4.49 -15.85 -7.34
N ALA A 180 -3.51 -14.95 -7.21
CA ALA A 180 -2.97 -14.54 -5.92
C ALA A 180 -4.04 -13.85 -5.04
N ARG A 181 -4.99 -13.16 -5.66
CA ARG A 181 -6.14 -12.55 -4.97
C ARG A 181 -7.06 -13.57 -4.30
N GLU A 182 -7.20 -14.75 -4.87
CA GLU A 182 -8.02 -15.85 -4.30
C GLU A 182 -7.23 -16.72 -3.30
N SER A 183 -6.02 -16.28 -2.88
CA SER A 183 -5.21 -17.02 -1.91
C SER A 183 -5.85 -17.02 -0.52
N ASP A 184 -5.73 -18.16 0.19
CA ASP A 184 -6.06 -18.28 1.61
C ASP A 184 -5.12 -17.45 2.52
N ASN A 185 -3.97 -16.98 1.99
CA ASN A 185 -3.12 -16.03 2.69
C ASN A 185 -3.72 -14.61 2.57
N PRO A 186 -4.24 -14.03 3.68
CA PRO A 186 -4.94 -12.75 3.63
C PRO A 186 -4.04 -11.59 3.17
N ASP A 187 -2.75 -11.61 3.51
CA ASP A 187 -1.83 -10.55 3.11
C ASP A 187 -1.50 -10.63 1.61
N LEU A 188 -1.36 -11.84 1.06
CA LEU A 188 -1.21 -12.06 -0.38
C LEU A 188 -2.46 -11.63 -1.14
N SER A 189 -3.65 -12.01 -0.66
CA SER A 189 -4.91 -11.61 -1.27
C SER A 189 -5.07 -10.08 -1.29
N ALA A 190 -4.83 -9.41 -0.15
CA ALA A 190 -4.91 -7.96 -0.05
C ALA A 190 -3.85 -7.24 -0.91
N CYS A 191 -2.63 -7.77 -0.97
CA CYS A 191 -1.56 -7.26 -1.83
C CYS A 191 -1.92 -7.39 -3.31
N ALA A 192 -2.40 -8.57 -3.73
CA ALA A 192 -2.82 -8.83 -5.10
C ALA A 192 -3.99 -7.91 -5.50
N LEU A 193 -4.95 -7.67 -4.61
CA LEU A 193 -6.06 -6.73 -4.88
C LEU A 193 -5.54 -5.31 -5.13
N LEU A 194 -4.64 -4.80 -4.29
CA LEU A 194 -4.02 -3.48 -4.43
C LEU A 194 -3.38 -3.35 -5.81
N TRP A 195 -2.47 -4.28 -6.12
CA TRP A 195 -1.66 -4.23 -7.33
C TRP A 195 -2.47 -4.52 -8.60
N GLN A 196 -3.46 -5.41 -8.52
CA GLN A 196 -4.38 -5.66 -9.62
C GLN A 196 -5.20 -4.42 -9.95
N SER A 197 -5.71 -3.72 -8.92
CA SER A 197 -6.47 -2.49 -9.11
C SER A 197 -5.59 -1.39 -9.71
N PHE A 198 -4.36 -1.26 -9.21
CA PHE A 198 -3.39 -0.31 -9.75
C PHE A 198 -3.01 -0.61 -11.20
N ALA A 199 -2.77 -1.88 -11.54
CA ALA A 199 -2.50 -2.29 -12.91
C ALA A 199 -3.68 -2.03 -13.85
N TRP A 200 -4.93 -2.21 -13.39
CA TRP A 200 -6.09 -1.82 -14.17
C TRP A 200 -6.16 -0.32 -14.45
N GLU A 201 -5.78 0.52 -13.48
CA GLU A 201 -5.63 1.96 -13.71
C GLU A 201 -4.58 2.25 -14.78
N CYS A 202 -3.36 1.71 -14.63
CA CYS A 202 -2.28 1.92 -15.58
C CYS A 202 -2.60 1.40 -17.00
N ALA A 203 -3.49 0.41 -17.10
CA ALA A 203 -4.03 -0.09 -18.36
C ALA A 203 -5.16 0.79 -18.96
N GLY A 204 -5.52 1.91 -18.34
CA GLY A 204 -6.62 2.78 -18.76
C GLY A 204 -8.01 2.20 -18.48
N ARG A 205 -8.13 1.24 -17.55
CA ARG A 205 -9.40 0.59 -17.14
C ARG A 205 -9.81 1.02 -15.73
N ARG A 206 -9.87 2.32 -15.49
CA ARG A 206 -10.17 2.94 -14.19
C ARG A 206 -11.45 2.41 -13.53
N GLU A 207 -12.53 2.26 -14.28
CA GLU A 207 -13.80 1.74 -13.74
C GLU A 207 -13.60 0.37 -13.08
N ARG A 208 -12.80 -0.51 -13.70
CA ARG A 208 -12.48 -1.83 -13.17
C ARG A 208 -11.59 -1.76 -11.93
N ALA A 209 -10.63 -0.82 -11.90
CA ALA A 209 -9.82 -0.54 -10.72
C ALA A 209 -10.73 -0.10 -9.55
N MET A 210 -11.62 0.86 -9.78
CA MET A 210 -12.51 1.43 -8.77
C MET A 210 -13.56 0.46 -8.25
N LEU A 211 -14.03 -0.48 -9.08
CA LEU A 211 -14.92 -1.56 -8.66
C LEU A 211 -14.23 -2.57 -7.73
N SER A 212 -12.92 -2.77 -7.89
CA SER A 212 -12.16 -3.74 -7.09
C SER A 212 -11.68 -3.17 -5.76
N LEU A 213 -11.41 -1.86 -5.70
CA LEU A 213 -10.88 -1.21 -4.51
C LEU A 213 -11.91 -1.12 -3.36
N PRO A 214 -11.54 -1.44 -2.11
CA PRO A 214 -12.43 -1.30 -0.96
C PRO A 214 -12.86 0.15 -0.75
N HIS A 215 -14.02 0.36 -0.10
CA HIS A 215 -14.44 1.70 0.29
C HIS A 215 -13.39 2.39 1.17
N ALA A 216 -13.09 3.66 0.86
CA ALA A 216 -12.01 4.41 1.49
C ALA A 216 -12.12 4.46 3.03
N LEU A 217 -13.34 4.55 3.57
CA LEU A 217 -13.60 4.73 5.01
C LEU A 217 -13.98 3.45 5.77
N THR A 218 -13.89 2.28 5.14
CA THR A 218 -14.02 1.00 5.86
C THR A 218 -12.71 0.70 6.56
N ARG A 219 -12.68 0.08 7.75
CA ARG A 219 -11.40 -0.31 8.38
C ARG A 219 -10.65 -1.34 7.51
N PRO A 220 -9.33 -1.21 7.29
CA PRO A 220 -8.56 -2.24 6.58
C PRO A 220 -8.46 -3.50 7.45
N GLU A 221 -8.82 -4.64 6.87
CA GLU A 221 -8.64 -5.95 7.51
C GLU A 221 -7.14 -6.28 7.61
N GLN A 222 -6.37 -6.01 6.55
CA GLN A 222 -4.93 -6.21 6.45
C GLN A 222 -4.25 -4.85 6.50
N PRO A 223 -3.50 -4.54 7.57
CA PRO A 223 -3.05 -3.17 7.84
C PRO A 223 -2.18 -2.55 6.76
N SER A 224 -1.34 -3.32 6.09
CA SER A 224 -0.41 -2.80 5.09
C SER A 224 -1.10 -2.50 3.76
N PHE A 225 -1.54 -3.52 3.04
CA PHE A 225 -2.08 -3.38 1.68
C PHE A 225 -3.50 -2.83 1.66
N GLY A 226 -4.30 -3.14 2.68
CA GLY A 226 -5.64 -2.58 2.83
C GLY A 226 -5.62 -1.07 3.04
N PHE A 227 -4.64 -0.55 3.79
CA PHE A 227 -4.46 0.90 3.96
C PHE A 227 -4.05 1.58 2.65
N LEU A 228 -3.05 1.03 1.96
CA LEU A 228 -2.60 1.56 0.66
C LEU A 228 -3.72 1.54 -0.39
N SER A 229 -4.57 0.50 -0.41
CA SER A 229 -5.72 0.41 -1.32
C SER A 229 -6.71 1.56 -1.14
N ARG A 230 -6.90 2.03 0.10
CA ARG A 230 -7.80 3.17 0.40
C ARG A 230 -7.20 4.49 -0.07
N LEU A 231 -5.89 4.66 0.11
CA LEU A 231 -5.17 5.83 -0.41
C LEU A 231 -5.18 5.87 -1.93
N LEU A 232 -4.96 4.72 -2.59
CA LEU A 232 -5.10 4.60 -4.04
C LEU A 232 -6.52 4.98 -4.47
N ARG A 233 -7.56 4.47 -3.80
CA ARG A 233 -8.95 4.85 -4.11
C ARG A 233 -9.18 6.36 -3.98
N CYS A 234 -8.66 7.01 -2.94
CA CYS A 234 -8.77 8.46 -2.82
C CYS A 234 -8.12 9.16 -4.01
N ARG A 235 -6.90 8.78 -4.37
CA ARG A 235 -6.19 9.33 -5.53
C ARG A 235 -7.00 9.16 -6.83
N LEU A 236 -7.53 7.97 -7.11
CA LEU A 236 -8.32 7.74 -8.33
C LEU A 236 -9.61 8.59 -8.36
N VAL A 237 -10.24 8.86 -7.21
CA VAL A 237 -11.37 9.80 -7.15
C VAL A 237 -10.96 11.22 -7.52
N ALA A 238 -9.75 11.66 -7.15
CA ALA A 238 -9.25 12.98 -7.55
C ALA A 238 -8.96 13.06 -9.06
N GLU A 239 -8.49 11.97 -9.65
CA GLU A 239 -8.22 11.89 -11.10
C GLU A 239 -9.50 11.91 -11.95
N ASP A 240 -10.68 11.70 -11.35
CA ASP A 240 -11.99 11.96 -11.96
C ASP A 240 -12.48 13.41 -11.75
N GLU A 241 -11.53 14.32 -11.46
CA GLU A 241 -11.73 15.74 -11.15
C GLU A 241 -12.61 16.02 -9.91
N ARG A 242 -12.85 15.00 -9.07
CA ARG A 242 -13.61 15.14 -7.81
C ARG A 242 -12.68 15.50 -6.65
N TYR A 243 -11.86 16.53 -6.84
CA TYR A 243 -10.79 16.90 -5.92
C TYR A 243 -11.28 17.16 -4.49
N ALA A 244 -12.32 17.98 -4.30
CA ALA A 244 -12.85 18.29 -2.97
C ALA A 244 -13.30 17.03 -2.21
N ALA A 245 -13.98 16.11 -2.90
CA ALA A 245 -14.43 14.84 -2.32
C ALA A 245 -13.24 13.95 -1.95
N SER A 246 -12.24 13.84 -2.84
CA SER A 246 -11.03 13.06 -2.59
C SER A 246 -10.18 13.63 -1.44
N PHE A 247 -10.04 14.95 -1.37
CA PHE A 247 -9.35 15.65 -0.31
C PHE A 247 -10.02 15.40 1.04
N ALA A 248 -11.34 15.54 1.11
CA ALA A 248 -12.13 15.23 2.31
C ALA A 248 -12.07 13.74 2.70
N LEU A 249 -12.10 12.83 1.73
CA LEU A 249 -11.95 11.39 1.98
C LEU A 249 -10.59 11.07 2.59
N THR A 250 -9.51 11.64 2.05
CA THR A 250 -8.15 11.41 2.56
C THR A 250 -7.96 12.00 3.95
N LEU A 251 -8.54 13.17 4.23
CA LEU A 251 -8.59 13.73 5.58
C LEU A 251 -9.25 12.78 6.58
N ARG A 252 -10.38 12.17 6.20
CA ARG A 252 -11.10 11.21 7.05
C ARG A 252 -10.35 9.89 7.22
N VAL A 253 -9.67 9.40 6.18
CA VAL A 253 -8.74 8.26 6.28
C VAL A 253 -7.65 8.55 7.30
N ARG A 254 -7.01 9.72 7.22
CA ARG A 254 -5.98 10.16 8.16
C ARG A 254 -6.49 10.20 9.61
N ALA A 255 -7.67 10.78 9.84
CA ALA A 255 -8.28 10.85 11.16
C ALA A 255 -8.65 9.46 11.73
N ALA A 256 -8.95 8.49 10.87
CA ALA A 256 -9.32 7.14 11.28
C ALA A 256 -8.12 6.24 11.64
N CYS A 257 -6.87 6.62 11.33
CA CYS A 257 -5.68 5.80 11.56
C CYS A 257 -5.60 5.27 13.01
N ASN A 258 -5.79 6.13 14.02
CA ASN A 258 -5.73 5.73 15.43
C ASN A 258 -6.73 4.62 15.78
N GLN A 259 -7.94 4.69 15.22
CA GLN A 259 -8.99 3.69 15.44
C GLN A 259 -8.72 2.40 14.66
N TRP A 260 -8.16 2.51 13.45
CA TRP A 260 -7.91 1.35 12.59
C TRP A 260 -6.73 0.50 13.06
N PHE A 261 -5.71 1.13 13.64
CA PHE A 261 -4.46 0.47 14.04
C PHE A 261 -4.18 0.64 15.56
N PRO A 262 -5.07 0.19 16.45
CA PRO A 262 -4.94 0.43 17.90
C PRO A 262 -3.76 -0.29 18.57
N LYS A 263 -3.04 -1.14 17.83
CA LYS A 263 -1.88 -1.90 18.31
C LYS A 263 -0.55 -1.29 17.84
N GLU A 264 -0.60 -0.29 16.96
CA GLU A 264 0.60 0.40 16.49
C GLU A 264 1.07 1.44 17.51
N THR A 265 2.36 1.73 17.52
CA THR A 265 2.92 2.79 18.35
C THR A 265 2.48 4.16 17.86
N SER A 266 2.64 5.19 18.71
CA SER A 266 2.33 6.57 18.29
C SER A 266 3.15 7.01 17.07
N GLU A 267 4.40 6.56 16.96
CA GLU A 267 5.26 6.83 15.80
C GLU A 267 4.75 6.16 14.52
N GLN A 268 4.33 4.89 14.60
CA GLN A 268 3.77 4.16 13.46
C GLN A 268 2.44 4.77 12.99
N LEU A 269 1.58 5.14 13.93
CA LEU A 269 0.32 5.86 13.65
C LEU A 269 0.59 7.22 12.98
N ALA A 270 1.55 7.99 13.50
CA ALA A 270 1.97 9.25 12.92
C ALA A 270 2.52 9.06 11.50
N ALA A 271 3.32 8.02 11.26
CA ALA A 271 3.84 7.70 9.93
C ALA A 271 2.73 7.38 8.91
N ARG A 272 1.70 6.62 9.31
CA ARG A 272 0.52 6.37 8.46
C ARG A 272 -0.28 7.64 8.20
N GLY A 273 -0.50 8.43 9.25
CA GLY A 273 -1.17 9.73 9.14
C GLY A 273 -0.43 10.66 8.17
N ARG A 274 0.91 10.65 8.21
CA ARG A 274 1.78 11.37 7.28
C ARG A 274 1.64 10.89 5.84
N LEU A 275 1.61 9.57 5.58
CA LEU A 275 1.40 9.08 4.21
C LEU A 275 0.05 9.54 3.66
N ALA A 276 -1.01 9.49 4.46
CA ALA A 276 -2.32 10.02 4.07
C ALA A 276 -2.25 11.54 3.80
N ALA A 277 -1.53 12.30 4.63
CA ALA A 277 -1.33 13.73 4.43
C ALA A 277 -0.53 14.04 3.15
N VAL A 278 0.46 13.22 2.80
CA VAL A 278 1.23 13.33 1.55
C VAL A 278 0.30 13.18 0.34
N VAL A 279 -0.52 12.12 0.33
CA VAL A 279 -1.51 11.89 -0.74
C VAL A 279 -2.53 13.04 -0.80
N GLN A 280 -3.00 13.51 0.36
CA GLN A 280 -3.92 14.64 0.47
C GLN A 280 -3.31 15.93 -0.11
N TYR A 281 -2.04 16.20 0.18
CA TYR A 281 -1.34 17.38 -0.33
C TYR A 281 -1.19 17.31 -1.85
N GLU A 282 -0.80 16.16 -2.42
CA GLU A 282 -0.68 16.00 -3.87
C GLU A 282 -2.03 16.17 -4.60
N ILE A 283 -3.11 15.64 -4.04
CA ILE A 283 -4.48 15.89 -4.51
C ILE A 283 -4.79 17.40 -4.49
N GLY A 284 -4.45 18.09 -3.40
CA GLY A 284 -4.71 19.52 -3.25
C GLY A 284 -3.86 20.38 -4.22
N ARG A 285 -2.60 20.02 -4.49
CA ARG A 285 -1.78 20.70 -5.53
C ARG A 285 -2.40 20.56 -6.91
N SER A 286 -2.86 19.36 -7.26
CA SER A 286 -3.54 19.10 -8.52
C SER A 286 -4.83 19.92 -8.64
N TRP A 287 -5.59 19.99 -7.55
CA TRP A 287 -6.80 20.81 -7.47
C TRP A 287 -6.51 22.30 -7.63
N LEU A 288 -5.51 22.81 -6.90
CA LEU A 288 -5.06 24.20 -6.98
C LEU A 288 -4.66 24.56 -8.42
N LYS A 289 -3.88 23.70 -9.08
CA LYS A 289 -3.50 23.87 -10.48
C LYS A 289 -4.71 23.96 -11.41
N GLN A 290 -5.73 23.11 -11.21
CA GLN A 290 -6.97 23.15 -11.99
C GLN A 290 -7.74 24.46 -11.75
N LEU A 291 -7.90 24.87 -10.48
CA LEU A 291 -8.62 26.09 -10.10
C LEU A 291 -7.95 27.34 -10.66
N THR A 292 -6.62 27.43 -10.56
CA THR A 292 -5.83 28.52 -11.14
C THR A 292 -5.99 28.56 -12.65
N LYS A 293 -5.95 27.41 -13.34
CA LYS A 293 -6.19 27.32 -14.80
C LYS A 293 -7.61 27.77 -15.18
N SER A 294 -8.60 27.51 -14.32
CA SER A 294 -10.00 27.91 -14.55
C SER A 294 -10.31 29.38 -14.22
N GLY A 295 -9.36 30.12 -13.61
CA GLY A 295 -9.57 31.50 -13.16
C GLY A 295 -10.37 31.65 -11.86
N SER A 296 -10.60 30.57 -11.13
CA SER A 296 -11.38 30.55 -9.88
C SER A 296 -10.54 31.01 -8.68
N LYS A 297 -10.14 32.28 -8.65
CA LYS A 297 -9.16 32.81 -7.69
C LYS A 297 -9.53 32.55 -6.21
N ALA A 298 -10.74 32.90 -5.79
CA ALA A 298 -11.15 32.72 -4.39
C ALA A 298 -11.06 31.26 -3.93
N ALA A 299 -11.50 30.31 -4.77
CA ALA A 299 -11.38 28.89 -4.47
C ALA A 299 -9.92 28.40 -4.48
N ALA A 300 -9.07 28.97 -5.35
CA ALA A 300 -7.64 28.68 -5.35
C ALA A 300 -6.98 29.15 -4.04
N ASP A 301 -7.30 30.36 -3.59
CA ASP A 301 -6.81 30.93 -2.32
C ASP A 301 -7.26 30.06 -1.13
N ASP A 302 -8.50 29.55 -1.14
CA ASP A 302 -9.01 28.62 -0.11
C ASP A 302 -8.22 27.30 -0.07
N VAL A 303 -7.91 26.73 -1.24
CA VAL A 303 -7.14 25.48 -1.34
C VAL A 303 -5.69 25.70 -0.92
N GLU A 304 -5.09 26.84 -1.25
CA GLU A 304 -3.75 27.21 -0.81
C GLU A 304 -3.68 27.31 0.72
N ALA A 305 -4.68 27.90 1.37
CA ALA A 305 -4.77 27.94 2.83
C ALA A 305 -4.91 26.54 3.44
N LEU A 306 -5.69 25.63 2.83
CA LEU A 306 -5.80 24.24 3.25
C LEU A 306 -4.47 23.49 3.13
N LEU A 307 -3.72 23.72 2.05
CA LEU A 307 -2.40 23.13 1.83
C LEU A 307 -1.37 23.65 2.85
N ALA A 308 -1.39 24.94 3.16
CA ALA A 308 -0.54 25.52 4.19
C ALA A 308 -0.77 24.86 5.55
N GLY A 309 -2.04 24.61 5.93
CA GLY A 309 -2.40 23.90 7.16
C GLY A 309 -2.02 22.42 7.19
N LEU A 310 -1.69 21.80 6.04
CA LEU A 310 -1.19 20.41 6.00
C LEU A 310 0.29 20.27 6.35
N ARG A 311 1.06 21.37 6.35
CA ARG A 311 2.50 21.35 6.65
C ARG A 311 2.77 20.73 8.03
N ASP A 312 2.01 21.12 9.04
CA ASP A 312 2.19 20.63 10.42
C ASP A 312 1.90 19.13 10.57
N ALA A 313 1.13 18.56 9.65
CA ALA A 313 0.89 17.12 9.61
C ALA A 313 2.05 16.35 8.96
N LEU A 314 2.91 17.03 8.18
CA LEU A 314 3.99 16.43 7.40
C LEU A 314 5.37 16.63 8.04
N TYR A 315 5.56 17.75 8.73
CA TYR A 315 6.83 18.14 9.34
C TYR A 315 6.79 17.99 10.86
N GLU A 316 7.90 17.53 11.42
CA GLU A 316 8.20 17.61 12.84
C GLU A 316 9.23 18.72 13.02
N GLN A 317 8.82 19.84 13.60
CA GLN A 317 9.61 21.08 13.63
C GLN A 317 9.95 21.54 12.19
N ASP A 318 11.22 21.51 11.80
CA ASP A 318 11.70 21.95 10.48
C ASP A 318 12.13 20.81 9.54
N ALA A 319 11.91 19.55 9.96
CA ALA A 319 12.25 18.37 9.17
C ALA A 319 11.00 17.54 8.83
N PRO A 320 10.93 16.91 7.65
CA PRO A 320 9.88 15.94 7.37
C PRO A 320 9.91 14.79 8.37
N GLY A 321 8.76 14.46 8.94
CA GLY A 321 8.62 13.26 9.77
C GLY A 321 8.63 11.98 8.93
N PRO A 322 8.89 10.81 9.53
CA PRO A 322 8.92 9.55 8.80
C PRO A 322 7.55 9.21 8.21
N VAL A 323 7.50 8.93 6.91
CA VAL A 323 6.29 8.48 6.21
C VAL A 323 6.18 6.96 6.24
N TYR A 324 4.96 6.43 6.40
CA TYR A 324 4.73 5.00 6.37
C TYR A 324 5.13 4.39 5.03
N VAL A 325 5.95 3.34 5.09
CA VAL A 325 6.30 2.48 3.97
C VAL A 325 6.25 1.05 4.52
N PRO A 326 5.51 0.10 3.91
CA PRO A 326 5.52 -1.27 4.37
C PRO A 326 6.94 -1.86 4.20
N GLU A 327 7.36 -2.75 5.08
CA GLU A 327 8.69 -3.37 4.98
C GLU A 327 8.91 -4.08 3.64
N SER A 328 7.83 -4.66 3.09
CA SER A 328 7.80 -5.26 1.77
C SER A 328 6.50 -4.90 1.04
N ILE A 329 6.59 -4.54 -0.24
CA ILE A 329 5.41 -4.21 -1.06
C ILE A 329 4.77 -5.41 -1.75
N VAL A 330 5.45 -6.56 -1.66
CA VAL A 330 4.93 -7.90 -1.97
C VAL A 330 5.19 -8.78 -0.74
N PRO A 331 4.20 -9.49 -0.19
CA PRO A 331 4.42 -10.38 0.96
C PRO A 331 5.59 -11.35 0.73
N ILE A 332 6.35 -11.64 1.78
CA ILE A 332 7.37 -12.69 1.73
C ILE A 332 6.66 -14.05 1.82
N LEU A 333 6.55 -14.72 0.68
CA LEU A 333 5.98 -16.05 0.48
C LEU A 333 7.01 -17.16 0.70
N VAL A 334 8.29 -16.86 0.46
CA VAL A 334 9.40 -17.79 0.66
C VAL A 334 10.43 -17.16 1.58
N GLU A 335 10.59 -17.74 2.77
CA GLU A 335 11.60 -17.30 3.73
C GLU A 335 13.01 -17.67 3.27
N SER A 336 13.96 -16.77 3.52
CA SER A 336 15.37 -17.03 3.27
C SER A 336 15.91 -18.03 4.31
N PRO A 337 16.66 -19.05 3.89
CA PRO A 337 17.25 -20.02 4.82
C PRO A 337 18.35 -19.43 5.72
N VAL A 338 18.84 -18.21 5.43
CA VAL A 338 19.88 -17.52 6.22
C VAL A 338 19.27 -16.55 7.24
N THR A 339 18.01 -16.17 7.05
CA THR A 339 17.33 -15.24 7.95
C THR A 339 16.58 -16.05 8.99
N SER A 340 17.25 -16.44 10.07
CA SER A 340 16.52 -16.73 11.32
C SER A 340 15.67 -15.50 11.61
N ALA A 341 14.35 -15.63 11.53
CA ALA A 341 13.43 -14.51 11.72
C ALA A 341 13.82 -13.72 12.99
N PRO A 342 13.82 -12.37 12.99
CA PRO A 342 13.68 -11.67 14.25
C PRO A 342 12.37 -12.20 14.84
N ALA A 343 12.47 -12.82 16.02
CA ALA A 343 11.38 -13.52 16.66
C ALA A 343 10.09 -12.72 16.48
N ALA A 344 9.09 -13.34 15.82
CA ALA A 344 7.73 -12.86 15.93
C ALA A 344 7.52 -12.59 17.42
N VAL A 345 7.24 -11.34 17.79
CA VAL A 345 6.86 -10.97 19.14
C VAL A 345 5.70 -11.89 19.47
N SER A 346 6.04 -12.96 20.20
CA SER A 346 5.09 -13.95 20.60
C SER A 346 4.14 -13.19 21.50
N ARG A 347 2.94 -12.93 20.98
CA ARG A 347 1.79 -12.60 21.82
C ARG A 347 1.87 -13.54 23.02
N PRO A 348 1.89 -13.02 24.26
CA PRO A 348 1.68 -13.88 25.40
C PRO A 348 0.37 -14.61 25.16
N ALA A 349 0.43 -15.93 25.05
CA ALA A 349 -0.74 -16.76 25.19
C ALA A 349 -1.36 -16.39 26.53
N GLY A 350 -2.58 -15.85 26.49
CA GLY A 350 -3.33 -15.56 27.71
C GLY A 350 -3.42 -16.83 28.52
N THR A 351 -2.78 -16.84 29.68
CA THR A 351 -2.97 -17.85 30.70
C THR A 351 -4.47 -17.91 31.01
N PRO A 352 -5.12 -19.09 30.97
CA PRO A 352 -6.48 -19.20 31.45
C PRO A 352 -6.45 -18.92 32.95
N ALA A 353 -7.13 -17.85 33.37
CA ALA A 353 -7.35 -17.59 34.78
C ALA A 353 -8.12 -18.78 35.36
N SER A 354 -7.42 -19.58 36.14
CA SER A 354 -7.99 -20.58 37.02
C SER A 354 -8.93 -19.86 37.99
N GLY A 355 -10.19 -20.27 38.00
CA GLY A 355 -11.15 -19.80 39.00
C GLY A 355 -10.76 -20.28 40.41
N PRO A 356 -11.29 -19.63 41.45
CA PRO A 356 -11.48 -20.29 42.72
C PRO A 356 -12.98 -20.51 42.98
N ALA A 357 -13.27 -21.79 43.21
CA ALA A 357 -14.12 -22.33 44.26
C ALA A 357 -15.37 -21.55 44.72
N SER A 358 -16.50 -22.19 44.44
CA SER A 358 -17.75 -22.21 45.19
C SER A 358 -17.63 -21.96 46.70
N MET A 359 -18.59 -21.22 47.26
CA MET A 359 -19.28 -21.48 48.53
C MET A 359 -20.69 -20.82 48.49
N PRO A 360 -21.66 -21.26 49.32
CA PRO A 360 -23.06 -21.39 48.91
C PRO A 360 -24.06 -20.46 49.64
N THR A 361 -25.32 -20.51 49.19
CA THR A 361 -26.57 -20.13 49.91
C THR A 361 -26.79 -18.61 50.01
N THR A 362 -27.93 -18.00 49.65
CA THR A 362 -29.32 -18.32 50.01
C THR A 362 -30.24 -17.48 49.12
N ALA A 363 -31.31 -18.09 48.58
CA ALA A 363 -32.41 -17.35 47.93
C ALA A 363 -33.47 -16.98 48.98
N PRO A 364 -34.13 -15.82 48.88
CA PRO A 364 -35.48 -15.66 49.38
C PRO A 364 -36.49 -15.87 48.25
N ILE A 365 -37.38 -16.81 48.52
CA ILE A 365 -38.66 -17.05 47.85
C ILE A 365 -39.52 -15.79 47.97
N ILE A 366 -40.07 -15.30 46.85
CA ILE A 366 -41.40 -14.67 46.83
C ILE A 366 -42.09 -15.10 45.53
N THR A 367 -43.16 -15.86 45.68
CA THR A 367 -44.24 -16.05 44.70
C THR A 367 -45.38 -15.09 45.04
N GLU A 368 -45.99 -14.56 43.97
CA GLU A 368 -47.13 -13.62 43.88
C GLU A 368 -46.88 -12.15 44.22
#